data_AF-A0A7S1Q1H2-F1
#
_entry.id   AF-A0A7S1Q1H2-F1
#
_cell.length_a   1.000
_cell.length_b   1.000
_cell.length_c   1.000
_cell.angle_alpha   90.00
_cell.angle_beta   90.00
_cell.angle_gamma   90.00
#
_symmetry.space_group_name_H-M   'P 1'
#
loop_
_entity.id
_entity.type
_entity.pdbx_description
1 polymer ?
#
loop_
_entity_poly.entity_id
_entity_poly.type
_entity_poly.pdbx_seq_one_letter_code
_entity_poly.pdbx_strand_id
1 'polypeptide(L)'
;PLSDHRTGNKLKPLRCGDIGIIIDYCSLWQKEVRGGVDIRTPEQLGQFQDGLTEINTPFGHEAITCWVLESVPEQIQRKFEDRGWTYFEKVIIDAKGRWHIMLRTVLLFHKGFDFDVEGAEEEIERMIYGASALHMHRRAPLTPVKFDAELVSRNERSELKGFRLFTNGEEDWNLVRRKYRDAYAMLTRATDLDYRFCQWGPSDAAELAEALPDFNKLKVLDLCGNAIGSKGAKALAEALPRCPSLSRIGVEDNTIGISGMAALVKAWLPRAAPLSFTVGGGVCCSTLLTALCGCGGTCGCVCWDCCRNQYL
;
A
#
# COMPACT_ATOMS: atom_id res chain seq x y z
N PRO A 1 -22.49 -8.51 3.50
CA PRO A 1 -21.69 -9.22 4.52
C PRO A 1 -20.35 -9.64 3.94
N LEU A 2 -19.29 -8.92 4.29
CA LEU A 2 -17.94 -9.27 3.89
C LEU A 2 -17.51 -10.51 4.67
N SER A 3 -17.15 -11.59 3.97
CA SER A 3 -16.49 -12.74 4.60
C SER A 3 -14.99 -12.47 4.60
N ASP A 4 -14.33 -12.69 5.74
CA ASP A 4 -12.88 -12.79 5.76
C ASP A 4 -12.49 -14.05 4.98
N HIS A 5 -12.02 -13.83 3.76
CA HIS A 5 -11.70 -14.86 2.77
C HIS A 5 -10.51 -15.73 3.18
N ARG A 6 -9.76 -15.36 4.25
CA ARG A 6 -8.70 -16.19 4.82
C ARG A 6 -9.18 -17.06 5.98
N THR A 7 -10.14 -16.59 6.77
CA THR A 7 -10.63 -17.32 7.94
C THR A 7 -11.98 -18.01 7.72
N GLY A 8 -12.67 -17.70 6.61
CA GLY A 8 -14.03 -18.16 6.34
C GLY A 8 -15.08 -17.55 7.28
N ASN A 9 -14.66 -16.70 8.22
CA ASN A 9 -15.56 -16.10 9.19
C ASN A 9 -16.38 -14.99 8.53
N LYS A 10 -17.68 -15.01 8.80
CA LYS A 10 -18.56 -13.88 8.47
C LYS A 10 -18.17 -12.71 9.36
N LEU A 11 -17.70 -11.61 8.77
CA LEU A 11 -17.53 -10.37 9.52
C LEU A 11 -18.91 -9.91 10.00
N LYS A 12 -19.00 -9.50 11.27
CA LYS A 12 -20.21 -8.86 11.76
C LYS A 12 -20.49 -7.61 10.91
N PRO A 13 -21.76 -7.35 10.54
CA PRO A 13 -22.10 -6.09 9.90
C PRO A 13 -21.72 -4.93 10.84
N LEU A 14 -21.02 -3.93 10.30
CA LEU A 14 -20.79 -2.67 11.01
C LEU A 14 -22.15 -1.96 11.19
N ARG A 15 -22.44 -1.50 12.40
CA ARG A 15 -23.59 -0.61 12.66
C ARG A 15 -23.13 0.84 12.53
N CYS A 16 -24.07 1.77 12.34
CA CYS A 16 -23.74 3.20 12.21
C CYS A 16 -22.92 3.72 13.41
N GLY A 17 -23.20 3.25 14.64
CA GLY A 17 -22.43 3.60 15.83
C GLY A 17 -21.04 2.95 15.94
N ASP A 18 -20.68 2.04 15.02
CA ASP A 18 -19.37 1.39 14.97
C ASP A 18 -18.44 2.10 13.95
N ILE A 19 -18.87 3.21 13.33
CA ILE A 19 -18.15 3.94 12.28
C ILE A 19 -17.88 5.38 12.73
N GLY A 20 -16.61 5.80 12.67
CA GLY A 20 -16.20 7.20 12.79
C GLY A 20 -15.67 7.73 11.46
N ILE A 21 -16.02 8.96 11.11
CA ILE A 21 -15.50 9.65 9.92
C ILE A 21 -14.56 10.75 10.40
N ILE A 22 -13.32 10.72 9.91
CA ILE A 22 -12.33 11.77 10.15
C ILE A 22 -12.12 12.49 8.82
N ILE A 23 -12.32 13.81 8.83
CA ILE A 23 -12.08 14.68 7.67
C ILE A 23 -10.81 15.47 7.95
N ASP A 24 -9.72 15.10 7.28
CA ASP A 24 -8.35 15.53 7.59
C ASP A 24 -7.97 16.94 7.07
N TYR A 25 -8.95 17.79 6.74
CA TYR A 25 -8.69 19.19 6.37
C TYR A 25 -9.08 20.21 7.46
N CYS A 26 -9.60 19.76 8.61
CA CYS A 26 -10.35 20.62 9.53
C CYS A 26 -9.74 20.86 10.93
N SER A 27 -8.60 20.30 11.31
CA SER A 27 -8.37 20.09 12.75
C SER A 27 -7.41 21.04 13.46
N LEU A 28 -6.66 21.94 12.79
CA LEU A 28 -5.73 22.85 13.48
C LEU A 28 -5.66 24.25 12.86
N TRP A 29 -5.48 25.26 13.73
CA TRP A 29 -5.31 26.67 13.35
C TRP A 29 -4.08 26.88 12.47
N GLN A 30 -4.30 26.99 11.16
CA GLN A 30 -3.22 27.19 10.19
C GLN A 30 -2.57 28.56 10.36
N LYS A 31 -1.27 28.62 10.11
CA LYS A 31 -0.53 29.88 10.12
C LYS A 31 -1.09 30.80 9.05
N GLU A 32 -1.71 31.88 9.48
CA GLU A 32 -2.21 32.93 8.59
C GLU A 32 -1.44 34.21 8.89
N VAL A 33 -0.72 34.73 7.90
CA VAL A 33 0.11 35.92 8.06
C VAL A 33 -0.52 37.07 7.31
N ARG A 34 -0.92 38.13 8.03
CA ARG A 34 -1.36 39.41 7.42
C ARG A 34 -0.39 40.50 7.82
N GLY A 35 0.19 41.18 6.82
CA GLY A 35 1.18 42.24 7.06
C GLY A 35 2.46 41.76 7.76
N GLY A 36 2.83 40.49 7.61
CA GLY A 36 4.00 39.91 8.28
C GLY A 36 3.77 39.39 9.70
N VAL A 37 2.55 39.55 10.24
CA VAL A 37 2.17 39.09 11.58
C VAL A 37 1.25 37.87 11.48
N ASP A 38 1.57 36.83 12.26
CA ASP A 38 0.68 35.67 12.45
C ASP A 38 -0.56 36.12 13.23
N ILE A 39 -1.74 35.96 12.65
CA ILE A 39 -2.99 36.47 13.24
C ILE A 39 -3.66 35.50 14.21
N ARG A 40 -3.08 34.31 14.41
CA ARG A 40 -3.60 33.35 15.40
C ARG A 40 -3.53 33.94 16.80
N THR A 41 -4.58 33.76 17.60
CA THR A 41 -4.54 34.15 19.01
C THR A 41 -3.53 33.27 19.78
N PRO A 42 -3.03 33.71 20.95
CA PRO A 42 -2.17 32.87 21.79
C PRO A 42 -2.81 31.50 22.12
N GLU A 43 -4.13 31.47 22.35
CA GLU A 43 -4.88 30.23 22.60
C GLU A 43 -4.91 29.33 21.36
N GLN A 44 -5.15 29.91 20.18
CA GLN A 44 -5.13 29.17 18.91
C GLN A 44 -3.75 28.61 18.60
N LEU A 45 -2.69 29.37 18.90
CA LEU A 45 -1.32 28.92 18.75
C LEU A 45 -1.00 27.79 19.74
N GLY A 46 -1.46 27.88 20.99
CA GLY A 46 -1.35 26.81 21.98
C GLY A 46 -2.07 25.52 21.53
N GLN A 47 -3.33 25.63 21.09
CA GLN A 47 -4.08 24.49 20.54
C GLN A 47 -3.41 23.87 19.31
N PHE A 48 -2.81 24.70 18.44
CA PHE A 48 -2.03 24.21 17.31
C PHE A 48 -0.80 23.41 17.76
N GLN A 49 -0.05 23.93 18.73
CA GLN A 49 1.14 23.28 19.28
C GLN A 49 0.79 21.97 20.00
N ASP A 50 -0.26 21.96 20.82
CA ASP A 50 -0.76 20.76 21.48
C ASP A 50 -1.24 19.72 20.46
N GLY A 51 -1.91 20.17 19.39
CA GLY A 51 -2.29 19.31 18.29
C GLY A 51 -1.09 18.63 17.62
N LEU A 52 0.02 19.35 17.43
CA LEU A 52 1.25 18.79 16.85
C LEU A 52 1.89 17.69 17.71
N THR A 53 1.71 17.70 19.04
CA THR A 53 2.23 16.63 19.91
C THR A 53 1.44 15.33 19.75
N GLU A 54 0.15 15.44 19.41
CA GLU A 54 -0.77 14.32 19.24
C GLU A 54 -0.99 13.92 17.76
N ILE A 55 -0.31 14.56 16.80
CA ILE A 55 -0.31 14.12 15.39
C ILE A 55 0.28 12.72 15.32
N ASN A 56 -0.60 11.74 15.35
CA ASN A 56 -0.31 10.35 15.08
C ASN A 56 -0.52 10.08 13.59
N THR A 57 -0.28 8.83 13.19
CA THR A 57 -0.53 8.35 11.83
C THR A 57 -1.73 7.40 11.84
N PRO A 58 -2.94 7.87 12.22
CA PRO A 58 -4.12 7.01 12.34
C PRO A 58 -4.40 6.29 11.01
N PHE A 59 -4.08 6.92 9.88
CA PHE A 59 -4.19 6.37 8.54
C PHE A 59 -3.43 5.04 8.33
N GLY A 60 -2.38 4.79 9.11
CA GLY A 60 -1.60 3.55 9.06
C GLY A 60 -2.22 2.38 9.82
N HIS A 61 -3.27 2.61 10.62
CA HIS A 61 -3.87 1.58 11.48
C HIS A 61 -4.75 0.61 10.68
N GLU A 62 -4.63 -0.71 10.92
CA GLU A 62 -5.34 -1.76 10.17
C GLU A 62 -6.87 -1.56 10.08
N ALA A 63 -7.47 -1.05 11.16
CA ALA A 63 -8.90 -0.78 11.25
C ALA A 63 -9.39 0.48 10.48
N ILE A 64 -8.49 1.35 10.00
CA ILE A 64 -8.86 2.63 9.39
C ILE A 64 -8.81 2.55 7.86
N THR A 65 -9.95 2.68 7.21
CA THR A 65 -10.02 2.83 5.74
C THR A 65 -9.78 4.29 5.39
N CYS A 66 -8.83 4.55 4.49
CA CYS A 66 -8.51 5.90 4.04
C CYS A 66 -8.93 6.12 2.59
N TRP A 67 -9.55 7.26 2.34
CA TRP A 67 -9.79 7.78 1.00
C TRP A 67 -8.94 9.02 0.80
N VAL A 68 -8.05 8.97 -0.19
CA VAL A 68 -7.19 10.09 -0.57
C VAL A 68 -7.86 10.85 -1.70
N LEU A 69 -8.04 12.15 -1.50
CA LEU A 69 -8.52 13.08 -2.52
C LEU A 69 -7.33 13.79 -3.15
N GLU A 70 -6.83 13.27 -4.27
CA GLU A 70 -5.68 13.86 -4.98
C GLU A 70 -6.09 14.98 -5.93
N SER A 71 -7.35 14.98 -6.39
CA SER A 71 -7.89 15.99 -7.30
C SER A 71 -8.07 17.33 -6.60
N VAL A 72 -7.61 18.40 -7.26
CA VAL A 72 -7.88 19.79 -6.87
C VAL A 72 -8.42 20.56 -8.07
N PRO A 73 -9.25 21.60 -7.86
CA PRO A 73 -9.78 22.42 -8.95
C PRO A 73 -8.68 22.96 -9.88
N GLU A 74 -9.03 23.22 -11.15
CA GLU A 74 -8.05 23.63 -12.17
C GLU A 74 -7.33 24.93 -11.81
N GLN A 75 -8.06 25.88 -11.23
CA GLN A 75 -7.55 27.17 -10.76
C GLN A 75 -6.47 27.03 -9.66
N ILE A 76 -6.43 25.90 -8.96
CA ILE A 76 -5.42 25.67 -7.92
C ILE A 76 -4.13 25.23 -8.59
N GLN A 77 -3.12 26.12 -8.59
CA GLN A 77 -1.85 25.84 -9.25
C GLN A 77 -1.01 24.80 -8.48
N ARG A 78 -0.97 24.87 -7.14
CA ARG A 78 -0.23 23.92 -6.28
C ARG A 78 -1.04 22.64 -6.06
N LYS A 79 -0.68 21.58 -6.77
CA LYS A 79 -1.39 20.29 -6.77
C LYS A 79 -1.03 19.43 -5.55
N PHE A 80 -1.69 18.29 -5.40
CA PHE A 80 -1.46 17.33 -4.30
C PHE A 80 -0.01 16.84 -4.25
N GLU A 81 0.60 16.58 -5.40
CA GLU A 81 1.98 16.11 -5.53
C GLU A 81 3.04 17.16 -5.17
N ASP A 82 2.67 18.44 -5.13
CA ASP A 82 3.54 19.59 -4.82
C ASP A 82 3.57 19.92 -3.31
N ARG A 83 3.17 18.95 -2.48
CA ARG A 83 3.03 19.09 -1.02
C ARG A 83 3.75 17.93 -0.34
N GLY A 84 4.52 18.23 0.70
CA GLY A 84 5.33 17.21 1.38
C GLY A 84 4.54 16.34 2.37
N TRP A 85 3.60 16.93 3.11
CA TRP A 85 2.73 16.20 4.06
C TRP A 85 1.85 15.16 3.36
N THR A 86 1.27 15.53 2.21
CA THR A 86 0.44 14.64 1.39
C THR A 86 1.22 13.42 0.88
N TYR A 87 2.50 13.59 0.58
CA TYR A 87 3.36 12.47 0.20
C TYR A 87 3.57 11.51 1.38
N PHE A 88 3.89 12.04 2.56
CA PHE A 88 4.04 11.26 3.78
C PHE A 88 2.78 10.44 4.11
N GLU A 89 1.61 11.10 4.11
CA GLU A 89 0.31 10.47 4.34
C GLU A 89 0.04 9.36 3.32
N LYS A 90 0.23 9.65 2.03
CA LYS A 90 -0.01 8.69 0.94
C LYS A 90 0.85 7.44 1.08
N VAL A 91 2.14 7.59 1.39
CA VAL A 91 3.04 6.44 1.55
C VAL A 91 2.61 5.57 2.73
N ILE A 92 2.21 6.16 3.86
CA ILE A 92 1.71 5.40 5.01
C ILE A 92 0.43 4.63 4.67
N ILE A 93 -0.53 5.29 4.00
CA ILE A 93 -1.81 4.69 3.59
C ILE A 93 -1.57 3.50 2.66
N ASP A 94 -0.68 3.67 1.69
CA ASP A 94 -0.37 2.65 0.69
C ASP A 94 0.33 1.44 1.30
N ALA A 95 1.35 1.71 2.12
CA ALA A 95 2.21 0.70 2.71
C ALA A 95 1.49 -0.16 3.77
N LYS A 96 0.29 0.21 4.19
CA LYS A 96 -0.51 -0.50 5.18
C LYS A 96 -0.68 -1.98 4.83
N GLY A 97 -0.31 -2.85 5.78
CA GLY A 97 -0.18 -4.30 5.56
C GLY A 97 -1.50 -5.07 5.41
N ARG A 98 -2.64 -4.55 5.90
CA ARG A 98 -3.93 -5.25 5.82
C ARG A 98 -5.06 -4.30 5.44
N TRP A 99 -5.89 -4.73 4.49
CA TRP A 99 -7.15 -4.10 4.14
C TRP A 99 -8.28 -5.11 4.30
N HIS A 100 -9.25 -4.80 5.16
CA HIS A 100 -10.39 -5.69 5.43
C HIS A 100 -11.44 -5.67 4.30
N ILE A 101 -11.35 -4.71 3.39
CA ILE A 101 -12.30 -4.52 2.29
C ILE A 101 -11.50 -4.17 1.03
N MET A 102 -11.84 -4.80 -0.10
CA MET A 102 -11.30 -4.47 -1.42
C MET A 102 -11.97 -3.19 -1.96
N LEU A 103 -11.76 -2.06 -1.28
CA LEU A 103 -12.23 -0.75 -1.74
C LEU A 103 -11.07 0.07 -2.28
N ARG A 104 -11.38 0.94 -3.23
CA ARG A 104 -10.43 1.93 -3.71
C ARG A 104 -10.02 2.88 -2.58
N THR A 105 -8.71 3.11 -2.45
CA THR A 105 -8.11 3.97 -1.41
C THR A 105 -7.90 5.41 -1.90
N VAL A 106 -8.02 5.63 -3.20
CA VAL A 106 -7.88 6.93 -3.85
C VAL A 106 -9.16 7.21 -4.63
N LEU A 107 -9.83 8.30 -4.29
CA LEU A 107 -10.95 8.81 -5.09
C LEU A 107 -10.39 9.86 -6.05
N LEU A 108 -10.46 9.55 -7.33
CA LEU A 108 -10.03 10.46 -8.40
C LEU A 108 -11.29 11.11 -8.97
N PHE A 109 -11.53 12.35 -8.60
CA PHE A 109 -12.58 13.15 -9.23
C PHE A 109 -12.06 13.71 -10.55
N HIS A 110 -12.78 13.45 -11.65
CA HIS A 110 -12.44 14.02 -12.95
C HIS A 110 -12.91 15.47 -13.05
N LYS A 111 -12.43 16.20 -14.05
CA LYS A 111 -12.69 17.64 -14.28
C LYS A 111 -14.18 18.04 -14.30
N GLY A 112 -15.06 17.09 -14.61
CA GLY A 112 -16.51 17.31 -14.74
C GLY A 112 -17.32 16.77 -13.57
N PHE A 113 -16.67 16.34 -12.49
CA PHE A 113 -17.36 15.85 -11.31
C PHE A 113 -17.99 17.03 -10.57
N ASP A 114 -19.32 17.04 -10.49
CA ASP A 114 -20.09 18.04 -9.75
C ASP A 114 -20.71 17.36 -8.52
N PHE A 115 -20.48 17.92 -7.34
CA PHE A 115 -21.00 17.38 -6.09
C PHE A 115 -22.48 17.70 -5.88
N ASP A 116 -22.99 18.72 -6.58
CA ASP A 116 -24.32 19.28 -6.34
C ASP A 116 -25.38 18.76 -7.34
N VAL A 117 -25.01 17.81 -8.21
CA VAL A 117 -25.92 17.21 -9.21
C VAL A 117 -26.50 15.88 -8.76
N GLU A 118 -27.76 15.66 -9.18
CA GLU A 118 -28.44 14.37 -9.04
C GLU A 118 -27.63 13.29 -9.79
N GLY A 119 -27.11 12.30 -9.04
CA GLY A 119 -26.23 11.23 -9.57
C GLY A 119 -24.78 11.27 -9.08
N ALA A 120 -24.35 12.31 -8.35
CA ALA A 120 -23.01 12.35 -7.74
C ALA A 120 -22.78 11.16 -6.77
N GLU A 121 -23.80 10.78 -6.00
CA GLU A 121 -23.75 9.61 -5.11
C GLU A 121 -23.54 8.30 -5.89
N GLU A 122 -24.25 8.12 -7.01
CA GLU A 122 -24.11 6.93 -7.86
C GLU A 122 -22.73 6.87 -8.54
N GLU A 123 -22.18 8.02 -8.89
CA GLU A 123 -20.83 8.09 -9.45
C GLU A 123 -19.77 7.77 -8.39
N ILE A 124 -19.90 8.29 -7.17
CA ILE A 124 -19.04 7.92 -6.03
C ILE A 124 -19.16 6.43 -5.73
N GLU A 125 -20.40 5.89 -5.71
CA GLU A 125 -20.64 4.47 -5.51
C GLU A 125 -19.93 3.65 -6.62
N ARG A 126 -19.97 4.11 -7.87
CA ARG A 126 -19.24 3.47 -8.98
C ARG A 126 -17.72 3.58 -8.83
N MET A 127 -17.19 4.70 -8.32
CA MET A 127 -15.75 4.85 -8.03
C MET A 127 -15.29 3.93 -6.90
N ILE A 128 -16.18 3.62 -5.95
CA ILE A 128 -15.90 2.77 -4.79
C ILE A 128 -16.10 1.28 -5.11
N TYR A 129 -17.17 0.92 -5.84
CA TYR A 129 -17.65 -0.45 -6.02
C TYR A 129 -17.71 -0.94 -7.48
N GLY A 130 -17.48 -0.08 -8.47
CA GLY A 130 -17.56 -0.46 -9.88
C GLY A 130 -16.55 -1.54 -10.30
N ALA A 131 -16.77 -2.21 -11.43
CA ALA A 131 -15.83 -3.22 -11.95
C ALA A 131 -14.43 -2.65 -12.28
N SER A 132 -14.35 -1.34 -12.58
CA SER A 132 -13.10 -0.57 -12.67
C SER A 132 -12.59 -0.04 -11.32
N ALA A 133 -13.26 -0.36 -10.20
CA ALA A 133 -12.84 -0.06 -8.83
C ALA A 133 -12.12 -1.25 -8.16
N LEU A 134 -11.97 -2.39 -8.83
CA LEU A 134 -11.07 -3.51 -8.45
C LEU A 134 -9.57 -3.14 -8.48
N HIS A 135 -9.26 -1.85 -8.46
CA HIS A 135 -8.04 -1.24 -8.88
C HIS A 135 -7.47 -0.42 -7.72
N MET A 136 -6.99 -1.12 -6.69
CA MET A 136 -6.22 -0.49 -5.61
C MET A 136 -4.88 -0.02 -6.20
N HIS A 137 -4.59 1.27 -6.23
CA HIS A 137 -3.26 1.79 -6.56
C HIS A 137 -2.50 2.07 -5.27
N ARG A 138 -2.19 1.01 -4.52
CA ARG A 138 -1.32 1.09 -3.34
C ARG A 138 0.11 0.79 -3.75
N ARG A 139 1.07 1.57 -3.28
CA ARG A 139 2.50 1.27 -3.44
C ARG A 139 3.02 0.32 -2.37
N ALA A 140 4.16 -0.30 -2.66
CA ALA A 140 4.92 -1.06 -1.69
C ALA A 140 5.45 -0.14 -0.56
N PRO A 141 5.78 -0.69 0.62
CA PRO A 141 6.51 0.05 1.64
C PRO A 141 7.85 0.55 1.10
N LEU A 142 8.14 1.83 1.29
CA LEU A 142 9.43 2.42 0.92
C LEU A 142 10.39 2.36 2.11
N THR A 143 11.64 1.98 1.89
CA THR A 143 12.66 2.12 2.93
C THR A 143 12.82 3.61 3.30
N PRO A 144 13.22 3.97 4.53
CA PRO A 144 13.43 5.37 4.91
C PRO A 144 14.38 6.11 3.97
N VAL A 145 15.41 5.43 3.45
CA VAL A 145 16.35 5.98 2.46
C VAL A 145 15.65 6.35 1.15
N LYS A 146 14.80 5.46 0.63
CA LYS A 146 14.05 5.73 -0.60
C LYS A 146 12.99 6.80 -0.42
N PHE A 147 12.32 6.80 0.72
CA PHE A 147 11.38 7.86 1.08
C PHE A 147 12.05 9.24 1.07
N ASP A 148 13.22 9.35 1.72
CA ASP A 148 13.99 10.60 1.75
C ASP A 148 14.41 11.05 0.33
N ALA A 149 14.86 10.10 -0.51
CA ALA A 149 15.25 10.39 -1.89
C ALA A 149 14.07 10.89 -2.75
N GLU A 150 12.90 10.24 -2.64
CA GLU A 150 11.71 10.66 -3.38
C GLU A 150 11.15 12.00 -2.85
N LEU A 151 11.28 12.28 -1.55
CA LEU A 151 10.91 13.56 -0.97
C LEU A 151 11.80 14.70 -1.53
N VAL A 152 13.10 14.44 -1.73
CA VAL A 152 14.00 15.37 -2.43
C VAL A 152 13.58 15.58 -3.88
N SER A 153 13.35 14.49 -4.63
CA SER A 153 12.92 14.59 -6.02
C SER A 153 11.58 15.33 -6.17
N ARG A 154 10.66 15.15 -5.23
CA ARG A 154 9.41 15.94 -5.15
C ARG A 154 9.66 17.42 -4.92
N ASN A 155 10.61 17.77 -4.04
CA ASN A 155 10.94 19.16 -3.80
C ASN A 155 11.48 19.83 -5.06
N GLU A 156 12.38 19.18 -5.78
CA GLU A 156 12.92 19.68 -7.05
C GLU A 156 11.79 19.94 -8.06
N ARG A 157 10.84 18.99 -8.22
CA ARG A 157 9.67 19.17 -9.10
C ARG A 157 8.76 20.31 -8.66
N SER A 158 8.58 20.49 -7.35
CA SER A 158 7.77 21.57 -6.77
C SER A 158 8.42 22.94 -6.96
N GLU A 159 9.74 23.04 -6.78
CA GLU A 159 10.50 24.27 -6.94
C GLU A 159 10.53 24.76 -8.39
N LEU A 160 10.59 23.84 -9.36
CA LEU A 160 10.45 24.17 -10.79
C LEU A 160 9.10 24.82 -11.12
N LYS A 161 8.06 24.53 -10.34
CA LYS A 161 6.73 25.15 -10.45
C LYS A 161 6.60 26.44 -9.61
N GLY A 162 7.65 26.83 -8.88
CA GLY A 162 7.64 27.98 -7.98
C GLY A 162 7.00 27.73 -6.61
N PHE A 163 6.80 26.48 -6.22
CA PHE A 163 6.20 26.11 -4.93
C PHE A 163 7.22 25.54 -3.96
N ARG A 164 7.11 25.93 -2.68
CA ARG A 164 7.81 25.24 -1.59
C ARG A 164 7.07 23.94 -1.26
N LEU A 165 7.81 22.83 -1.14
CA LEU A 165 7.22 21.55 -0.78
C LEU A 165 6.59 21.58 0.63
N PHE A 166 7.27 22.23 1.56
CA PHE A 166 6.80 22.49 2.93
C PHE A 166 6.66 23.97 3.20
N THR A 167 5.59 24.36 3.88
CA THR A 167 5.30 25.76 4.20
C THR A 167 6.18 26.29 5.33
N ASN A 168 6.57 25.45 6.30
CA ASN A 168 7.45 25.84 7.41
C ASN A 168 8.93 25.54 7.16
N GLY A 169 9.32 25.14 5.95
CA GLY A 169 10.72 24.90 5.60
C GLY A 169 11.34 23.71 6.35
N GLU A 170 12.57 23.88 6.86
CA GLU A 170 13.42 22.80 7.40
C GLU A 170 12.80 22.05 8.60
N GLU A 171 11.96 22.72 9.39
CA GLU A 171 11.27 22.09 10.53
C GLU A 171 10.35 20.96 10.08
N ASP A 172 9.51 21.20 9.05
CA ASP A 172 8.60 20.21 8.50
C ASP A 172 9.38 19.05 7.84
N TRP A 173 10.49 19.34 7.17
CA TRP A 173 11.38 18.31 6.60
C TRP A 173 11.84 17.33 7.66
N ASN A 174 12.42 17.85 8.74
CA ASN A 174 12.96 17.04 9.82
C ASN A 174 11.85 16.27 10.56
N LEU A 175 10.68 16.89 10.73
CA LEU A 175 9.53 16.25 11.37
C LEU A 175 8.96 15.10 10.53
N VAL A 176 8.72 15.32 9.24
CA VAL A 176 8.15 14.30 8.33
C VAL A 176 9.08 13.11 8.18
N ARG A 177 10.38 13.33 7.97
CA ARG A 177 11.35 12.22 7.87
C ARG A 177 11.40 11.38 9.14
N ARG A 178 11.36 12.02 10.31
CA ARG A 178 11.33 11.34 11.61
C ARG A 178 10.04 10.53 11.76
N LYS A 179 8.89 11.15 11.54
CA LYS A 179 7.58 10.47 11.60
C LYS A 179 7.50 9.29 10.64
N TYR A 180 8.06 9.41 9.44
CA TYR A 180 8.09 8.31 8.49
C TYR A 180 8.93 7.14 8.99
N ARG A 181 10.11 7.42 9.55
CA ARG A 181 10.97 6.40 10.14
C ARG A 181 10.28 5.66 11.28
N ASP A 182 9.59 6.39 12.16
CA ASP A 182 8.85 5.81 13.28
C ASP A 182 7.68 4.94 12.77
N ALA A 183 6.93 5.43 11.78
CA ALA A 183 5.85 4.67 11.15
C ALA A 183 6.36 3.40 10.43
N TYR A 184 7.47 3.49 9.71
CA TYR A 184 8.12 2.35 9.05
C TYR A 184 8.62 1.31 10.07
N ALA A 185 9.20 1.76 11.19
CA ALA A 185 9.61 0.88 12.28
C ALA A 185 8.42 0.15 12.92
N MET A 186 7.22 0.75 12.93
CA MET A 186 6.00 0.06 13.34
C MET A 186 5.51 -0.91 12.27
N LEU A 187 5.49 -0.49 11.00
CA LEU A 187 5.05 -1.30 9.87
C LEU A 187 5.86 -2.60 9.72
N THR A 188 7.18 -2.55 9.88
CA THR A 188 8.07 -3.72 9.78
C THR A 188 7.85 -4.78 10.86
N ARG A 189 7.02 -4.48 11.88
CA ARG A 189 6.57 -5.46 12.88
C ARG A 189 5.40 -6.31 12.40
N ALA A 190 4.82 -6.00 11.24
CA ALA A 190 3.71 -6.75 10.66
C ALA A 190 4.08 -8.22 10.46
N THR A 191 3.14 -9.11 10.79
CA THR A 191 3.24 -10.55 10.51
C THR A 191 2.62 -10.93 9.17
N ASP A 192 1.84 -10.02 8.60
CA ASP A 192 1.04 -10.26 7.41
C ASP A 192 1.07 -9.00 6.53
N LEU A 193 1.45 -9.17 5.27
CA LEU A 193 1.36 -8.15 4.23
C LEU A 193 0.43 -8.65 3.13
N ASP A 194 -0.64 -7.90 2.87
CA ASP A 194 -1.61 -8.13 1.83
C ASP A 194 -1.52 -7.01 0.80
N TYR A 195 -1.04 -7.33 -0.40
CA TYR A 195 -1.00 -6.45 -1.57
C TYR A 195 -1.67 -7.11 -2.77
N ARG A 196 -2.71 -7.90 -2.53
CA ARG A 196 -3.51 -8.48 -3.61
C ARG A 196 -4.18 -7.38 -4.44
N PHE A 197 -4.34 -7.61 -5.74
CA PHE A 197 -5.09 -6.74 -6.66
C PHE A 197 -4.67 -5.26 -6.59
N CYS A 198 -3.36 -5.01 -6.39
CA CYS A 198 -2.80 -3.66 -6.31
C CYS A 198 -2.29 -3.14 -7.68
N GLN A 199 -2.56 -3.89 -8.76
CA GLN A 199 -2.04 -3.63 -10.12
C GLN A 199 -0.51 -3.50 -10.18
N TRP A 200 0.17 -4.20 -9.29
CA TRP A 200 1.63 -4.13 -9.23
C TRP A 200 2.25 -4.71 -10.49
N GLY A 201 3.18 -3.97 -11.05
CA GLY A 201 4.06 -4.45 -12.11
C GLY A 201 5.38 -4.99 -11.55
N PRO A 202 6.33 -5.30 -12.46
CA PRO A 202 7.67 -5.73 -12.07
C PRO A 202 8.44 -4.72 -11.20
N SER A 203 8.20 -3.41 -11.40
CA SER A 203 8.83 -2.34 -10.63
C SER A 203 8.36 -2.31 -9.18
N ASP A 204 7.06 -2.46 -8.94
CA ASP A 204 6.49 -2.44 -7.58
C ASP A 204 6.97 -3.66 -6.78
N ALA A 205 7.06 -4.82 -7.42
CA ALA A 205 7.64 -6.02 -6.82
C ALA A 205 9.13 -5.85 -6.46
N ALA A 206 9.90 -5.15 -7.31
CA ALA A 206 11.29 -4.83 -7.02
C ALA A 206 11.41 -3.84 -5.85
N GLU A 207 10.54 -2.84 -5.78
CA GLU A 207 10.47 -1.92 -4.65
C GLU A 207 10.14 -2.64 -3.34
N LEU A 208 9.16 -3.54 -3.36
CA LEU A 208 8.86 -4.41 -2.22
C LEU A 208 10.08 -5.27 -1.85
N ALA A 209 10.77 -5.85 -2.83
CA ALA A 209 11.94 -6.70 -2.60
C ALA A 209 13.07 -5.99 -1.84
N GLU A 210 13.22 -4.68 -2.02
CA GLU A 210 14.19 -3.89 -1.28
C GLU A 210 13.81 -3.67 0.19
N ALA A 211 12.51 -3.54 0.49
CA ALA A 211 12.01 -3.33 1.84
C ALA A 211 11.80 -4.64 2.63
N LEU A 212 11.49 -5.75 1.95
CA LEU A 212 11.20 -7.05 2.56
C LEU A 212 12.19 -7.52 3.64
N PRO A 213 13.53 -7.35 3.48
CA PRO A 213 14.50 -7.75 4.50
C PRO A 213 14.30 -7.08 5.87
N ASP A 214 13.63 -5.92 5.93
CA ASP A 214 13.37 -5.24 7.19
C ASP A 214 12.21 -5.90 7.97
N PHE A 215 11.35 -6.66 7.27
CA PHE A 215 10.16 -7.31 7.83
C PHE A 215 10.48 -8.67 8.48
N ASN A 216 11.34 -8.65 9.50
CA ASN A 216 11.85 -9.86 10.16
C ASN A 216 10.77 -10.75 10.81
N LYS A 217 9.59 -10.20 11.11
CA LYS A 217 8.46 -10.92 11.73
C LYS A 217 7.39 -11.36 10.73
N LEU A 218 7.55 -11.04 9.45
CA LEU A 218 6.59 -11.37 8.40
C LEU A 218 6.47 -12.87 8.26
N LYS A 219 5.25 -13.38 8.35
CA LYS A 219 4.90 -14.80 8.18
C LYS A 219 4.18 -15.05 6.87
N VAL A 220 3.37 -14.08 6.42
CA VAL A 220 2.52 -14.17 5.23
C VAL A 220 2.73 -12.95 4.34
N LEU A 221 3.06 -13.18 3.08
CA LEU A 221 3.08 -12.17 2.02
C LEU A 221 2.10 -12.59 0.93
N ASP A 222 1.13 -11.75 0.59
CA ASP A 222 0.09 -12.07 -0.37
C ASP A 222 0.08 -11.05 -1.52
N LEU A 223 0.48 -11.49 -2.70
CA LEU A 223 0.65 -10.69 -3.92
C LEU A 223 -0.26 -11.16 -5.06
N CYS A 224 -1.30 -11.95 -4.74
CA CYS A 224 -2.20 -12.51 -5.74
C CYS A 224 -2.90 -11.43 -6.60
N GLY A 225 -3.11 -11.70 -7.89
CA GLY A 225 -3.89 -10.85 -8.80
C GLY A 225 -3.17 -9.55 -9.19
N ASN A 226 -1.87 -9.63 -9.43
CA ASN A 226 -1.04 -8.52 -9.89
C ASN A 226 -0.39 -8.85 -11.25
N ALA A 227 0.46 -7.97 -11.77
CA ALA A 227 1.20 -8.14 -13.02
C ALA A 227 2.73 -8.20 -12.78
N ILE A 228 3.16 -8.87 -11.71
CA ILE A 228 4.56 -8.89 -11.23
C ILE A 228 5.56 -9.33 -12.31
N GLY A 229 5.16 -10.27 -13.17
CA GLY A 229 5.99 -10.78 -14.26
C GLY A 229 7.27 -11.51 -13.80
N SER A 230 8.03 -12.04 -14.77
CA SER A 230 9.27 -12.77 -14.46
C SER A 230 10.36 -11.90 -13.83
N LYS A 231 10.41 -10.60 -14.16
CA LYS A 231 11.41 -9.67 -13.60
C LYS A 231 11.14 -9.38 -12.13
N GLY A 232 9.90 -9.05 -11.76
CA GLY A 232 9.52 -8.82 -10.37
C GLY A 232 9.67 -10.09 -9.52
N ALA A 233 9.31 -11.25 -10.07
CA ALA A 233 9.48 -12.54 -9.40
C ALA A 233 10.97 -12.83 -9.05
N LYS A 234 11.90 -12.48 -9.94
CA LYS A 234 13.34 -12.62 -9.68
C LYS A 234 13.82 -11.66 -8.59
N ALA A 235 13.37 -10.40 -8.62
CA ALA A 235 13.70 -9.45 -7.56
C ALA A 235 13.21 -9.92 -6.19
N LEU A 236 11.97 -10.41 -6.11
CA LEU A 236 11.43 -11.04 -4.90
C LEU A 236 12.30 -12.23 -4.47
N ALA A 237 12.66 -13.12 -5.40
CA ALA A 237 13.49 -14.29 -5.12
C ALA A 237 14.86 -13.94 -4.51
N GLU A 238 15.47 -12.82 -4.89
CA GLU A 238 16.72 -12.33 -4.30
C GLU A 238 16.54 -11.83 -2.86
N ALA A 239 15.38 -11.29 -2.52
CA ALA A 239 15.07 -10.81 -1.16
C ALA A 239 14.63 -11.92 -0.21
N LEU A 240 13.94 -12.95 -0.72
CA LEU A 240 13.33 -14.02 0.09
C LEU A 240 14.30 -14.67 1.09
N PRO A 241 15.57 -14.99 0.79
CA PRO A 241 16.49 -15.58 1.76
C PRO A 241 16.71 -14.73 3.02
N ARG A 242 16.48 -13.41 2.95
CA ARG A 242 16.63 -12.47 4.07
C ARG A 242 15.34 -12.29 4.90
N CYS A 243 14.30 -13.07 4.63
CA CYS A 243 13.02 -12.99 5.33
C CYS A 243 12.82 -14.21 6.26
N PRO A 244 13.50 -14.32 7.41
CA PRO A 244 13.62 -15.58 8.15
C PRO A 244 12.28 -16.16 8.63
N SER A 245 11.34 -15.31 9.03
CA SER A 245 10.03 -15.74 9.55
C SER A 245 8.99 -16.06 8.47
N LEU A 246 9.30 -15.76 7.19
CA LEU A 246 8.33 -15.89 6.10
C LEU A 246 8.03 -17.37 5.84
N SER A 247 6.76 -17.72 5.97
CA SER A 247 6.27 -19.11 5.90
C SER A 247 5.26 -19.33 4.79
N ARG A 248 4.71 -18.24 4.23
CA ARG A 248 3.77 -18.27 3.10
C ARG A 248 3.99 -17.07 2.19
N ILE A 249 4.05 -17.33 0.89
CA ILE A 249 3.98 -16.31 -0.15
C ILE A 249 2.88 -16.69 -1.15
N GLY A 250 1.96 -15.78 -1.44
CA GLY A 250 0.97 -15.91 -2.52
C GLY A 250 1.40 -15.08 -3.73
N VAL A 251 1.47 -15.68 -4.91
CA VAL A 251 1.79 -15.03 -6.20
C VAL A 251 0.87 -15.50 -7.32
N GLU A 252 -0.29 -16.02 -6.94
CA GLU A 252 -1.36 -16.44 -7.83
C GLU A 252 -1.79 -15.32 -8.78
N ASP A 253 -2.32 -15.67 -9.94
CA ASP A 253 -2.86 -14.70 -10.91
C ASP A 253 -1.88 -13.56 -11.23
N ASN A 254 -0.60 -13.91 -11.32
CA ASN A 254 0.46 -13.05 -11.83
C ASN A 254 1.01 -13.61 -13.14
N THR A 255 1.40 -12.72 -14.07
CA THR A 255 1.99 -13.08 -15.37
C THR A 255 3.45 -13.57 -15.26
N ILE A 256 3.75 -14.42 -14.28
CA ILE A 256 5.10 -14.94 -14.00
C ILE A 256 5.43 -16.08 -14.96
N GLY A 257 6.45 -15.88 -15.80
CA GLY A 257 6.96 -16.93 -16.69
C GLY A 257 7.82 -17.97 -15.95
N ILE A 258 8.13 -19.07 -16.63
CA ILE A 258 8.90 -20.21 -16.10
C ILE A 258 10.18 -19.77 -15.39
N SER A 259 10.95 -18.83 -15.98
CA SER A 259 12.21 -18.37 -15.38
C SER A 259 12.03 -17.59 -14.08
N GLY A 260 10.93 -16.85 -13.92
CA GLY A 260 10.62 -16.15 -12.67
C GLY A 260 10.17 -17.13 -11.59
N MET A 261 9.33 -18.09 -11.98
CA MET A 261 8.84 -19.11 -11.05
C MET A 261 9.96 -20.04 -10.56
N ALA A 262 10.88 -20.44 -11.46
CA ALA A 262 12.05 -21.22 -11.08
C ALA A 262 12.93 -20.49 -10.05
N ALA A 263 13.09 -19.16 -10.20
CA ALA A 263 13.82 -18.35 -9.23
C ALA A 263 13.13 -18.33 -7.85
N LEU A 264 11.81 -18.12 -7.83
CA LEU A 264 11.02 -18.13 -6.58
C LEU A 264 11.11 -19.47 -5.86
N VAL A 265 10.93 -20.59 -6.58
CA VAL A 265 11.05 -21.92 -5.97
C VAL A 265 12.46 -22.15 -5.45
N LYS A 266 13.50 -21.85 -6.24
CA LYS A 266 14.89 -22.01 -5.80
C LYS A 266 15.19 -21.23 -4.51
N ALA A 267 14.68 -20.00 -4.41
CA ALA A 267 14.84 -19.17 -3.22
C ALA A 267 14.04 -19.68 -2.01
N TRP A 268 12.96 -20.42 -2.25
CA TRP A 268 12.08 -20.95 -1.20
C TRP A 268 12.48 -22.34 -0.70
N LEU A 269 13.05 -23.21 -1.55
CA LEU A 269 13.41 -24.59 -1.21
C LEU A 269 14.14 -24.80 0.13
N PRO A 270 15.05 -23.90 0.59
CA PRO A 270 15.69 -24.06 1.89
C PRO A 270 14.74 -23.95 3.09
N ARG A 271 13.49 -23.51 2.89
CA ARG A 271 12.49 -23.32 3.96
C ARG A 271 11.72 -24.61 4.19
N ALA A 272 11.57 -25.00 5.46
CA ALA A 272 10.75 -26.15 5.87
C ALA A 272 9.21 -25.88 5.79
N ALA A 273 8.79 -24.82 5.11
CA ALA A 273 7.40 -24.39 5.01
C ALA A 273 6.83 -24.65 3.61
N PRO A 274 5.59 -25.16 3.50
CA PRO A 274 4.98 -25.42 2.20
C PRO A 274 4.82 -24.11 1.43
N LEU A 275 5.36 -24.11 0.22
CA LEU A 275 5.20 -23.03 -0.71
C LEU A 275 3.83 -23.17 -1.38
N SER A 276 2.84 -22.44 -0.88
CA SER A 276 1.53 -22.38 -1.52
C SER A 276 1.64 -21.52 -2.78
N PHE A 277 1.71 -22.15 -3.95
CA PHE A 277 1.47 -21.49 -5.23
C PHE A 277 0.21 -22.07 -5.87
N THR A 278 -0.77 -21.24 -6.19
CA THR A 278 -1.77 -21.60 -7.21
C THR A 278 -1.23 -21.16 -8.57
N VAL A 279 -1.07 -22.12 -9.48
CA VAL A 279 -0.64 -21.80 -10.85
C VAL A 279 -1.88 -21.45 -11.66
N GLY A 280 -2.12 -20.16 -11.85
CA GLY A 280 -3.10 -19.64 -12.82
C GLY A 280 -2.69 -20.05 -14.24
N GLY A 281 -3.67 -20.41 -15.07
CA GLY A 281 -3.50 -21.18 -16.31
C GLY A 281 -2.44 -20.62 -17.28
N GLY A 282 -1.30 -21.30 -17.36
CA GLY A 282 -0.24 -20.98 -18.32
C GLY A 282 1.07 -21.72 -18.08
N VAL A 283 1.37 -22.09 -16.83
CA VAL A 283 2.52 -22.94 -16.49
C VAL A 283 1.97 -24.27 -15.97
N CYS A 284 2.15 -25.36 -16.70
CA CYS A 284 1.73 -26.66 -16.21
C CYS A 284 2.57 -26.99 -14.95
N CYS A 285 1.90 -27.33 -13.84
CA CYS A 285 2.56 -27.72 -12.58
C CYS A 285 3.61 -28.84 -12.83
N SER A 286 3.35 -29.72 -13.79
CA SER A 286 4.27 -30.76 -14.22
C SER A 286 5.57 -30.22 -14.85
N THR A 287 5.55 -29.15 -15.65
CA THR A 287 6.75 -28.59 -16.29
C THR A 287 7.66 -27.92 -15.26
N LEU A 288 7.07 -27.25 -14.27
CA LEU A 288 7.80 -26.61 -13.19
C LEU A 288 8.44 -27.66 -12.26
N LEU A 289 7.68 -28.69 -11.87
CA LEU A 289 8.17 -29.80 -11.05
C LEU A 289 9.25 -30.62 -11.76
N THR A 290 9.09 -30.88 -13.06
CA THR A 290 10.09 -31.61 -13.85
C THR A 290 11.38 -30.81 -13.99
N ALA A 291 11.29 -29.48 -14.17
CA ALA A 291 12.44 -28.60 -14.25
C ALA A 291 13.18 -28.42 -12.90
N LEU A 292 12.49 -28.60 -11.77
CA LEU A 292 13.04 -28.37 -10.42
C LEU A 292 13.52 -29.63 -9.72
N CYS A 293 12.87 -30.78 -9.92
CA CYS A 293 13.18 -32.00 -9.18
C CYS A 293 14.05 -33.00 -9.95
N GLY A 294 14.14 -32.91 -11.28
CA GLY A 294 14.86 -33.93 -12.09
C GLY A 294 14.33 -35.36 -11.92
N CYS A 295 13.22 -35.56 -11.21
CA CYS A 295 12.65 -36.84 -10.87
C CYS A 295 11.22 -36.91 -11.41
N GLY A 296 10.92 -37.94 -12.21
CA GLY A 296 9.58 -38.29 -12.66
C GLY A 296 8.75 -38.97 -11.56
N GLY A 297 8.73 -38.41 -10.35
CA GLY A 297 8.03 -38.95 -9.19
C GLY A 297 7.51 -37.84 -8.27
N THR A 298 6.38 -38.11 -7.63
CA THR A 298 5.56 -37.19 -6.82
C THR A 298 6.35 -36.55 -5.67
N CYS A 299 6.74 -35.27 -5.80
CA CYS A 299 7.10 -34.46 -4.62
C CYS A 299 5.83 -34.11 -3.84
N GLY A 300 5.92 -34.07 -2.51
CA GLY A 300 4.84 -33.61 -1.61
C GLY A 300 4.60 -32.10 -1.68
N CYS A 301 4.45 -31.58 -2.88
CA CYS A 301 4.15 -30.20 -3.17
C CYS A 301 2.63 -30.03 -3.12
N VAL A 302 2.11 -29.44 -2.04
CA VAL A 302 0.67 -29.24 -1.85
C VAL A 302 0.19 -28.13 -2.80
N CYS A 303 -0.54 -28.51 -3.85
CA CYS A 303 -1.13 -27.55 -4.79
C CYS A 303 -2.58 -27.28 -4.41
N TRP A 304 -2.95 -26.02 -4.22
CA TRP A 304 -4.35 -25.64 -4.03
C TRP A 304 -5.05 -25.58 -5.40
N ASP A 305 -6.10 -26.38 -5.60
CA ASP A 305 -6.92 -26.36 -6.80
C ASP A 305 -8.06 -25.33 -6.60
N CYS A 306 -7.94 -24.18 -7.27
CA CYS A 306 -8.91 -23.09 -7.18
C CYS A 306 -10.28 -23.46 -7.79
N CYS A 307 -10.32 -24.36 -8.78
CA CYS A 307 -11.56 -24.82 -9.41
C CYS A 307 -12.33 -25.80 -8.50
N ARG A 308 -11.62 -26.54 -7.64
CA ARG A 308 -12.20 -27.55 -6.74
C ARG A 308 -12.22 -27.14 -5.27
N ASN A 309 -11.62 -26.00 -4.93
CA ASN A 309 -11.51 -25.45 -3.57
C ASN A 309 -10.92 -26.47 -2.57
N GLN A 310 -9.87 -27.19 -2.96
CA GLN A 310 -9.23 -28.22 -2.14
C GLN A 310 -7.73 -28.36 -2.43
N TYR A 311 -6.99 -28.95 -1.50
CA TYR A 311 -5.56 -29.29 -1.64
C TYR A 311 -5.37 -30.60 -2.43
N LEU A 312 -4.38 -30.63 -3.33
CA LEU A 312 -3.86 -31.81 -4.02
C LEU A 312 -2.64 -32.37 -3.29
#